data_AF-A0A135L599-F1
#
_entry.id   AF-A0A135L599-F1
#
_cell.length_a   1.000
_cell.length_b   1.000
_cell.length_c   1.000
_cell.angle_alpha   90.00
_cell.angle_beta   90.00
_cell.angle_gamma   90.00
#
_symmetry.space_group_name_H-M   'P 1'
#
loop_
_entity.id
_entity.type
_entity.pdbx_description
1 polymer ?
#
loop_
_entity_poly.entity_id
_entity_poly.type
_entity_poly.pdbx_seq_one_letter_code
_entity_poly.pdbx_strand_id
1 'polypeptide(L)'
;MNYRYVSGADNGQFHSMDEGDMLIDGGIWATSKDGGAVGSPYKVYFDIYESVWGSDRYVGVTSVTPDSELGKITNFSGSFGLQAAGEYYIVAYKVNDDGWNLAASGTISTE
;
A
#
# COMPACT_ATOMS: atom_id res chain seq x y z
N MET A 1 -2.12 3.12 -9.30
CA MET A 1 -3.01 4.08 -8.64
C MET A 1 -3.11 5.30 -9.54
N ASN A 2 -4.31 5.50 -10.11
CA ASN A 2 -4.68 6.75 -10.77
C ASN A 2 -5.61 7.49 -9.82
N TYR A 3 -5.47 8.80 -9.70
CA TYR A 3 -6.07 9.61 -8.64
C TYR A 3 -5.50 9.26 -7.24
N ARG A 4 -6.29 8.61 -6.37
CA ARG A 4 -6.00 8.59 -4.92
C ARG A 4 -6.20 7.27 -4.17
N TYR A 5 -6.67 6.19 -4.80
CA TYR A 5 -7.07 4.98 -4.08
C TYR A 5 -6.92 3.71 -4.91
N VAL A 6 -6.39 2.64 -4.29
CA VAL A 6 -6.39 1.27 -4.79
C VAL A 6 -6.58 0.32 -3.60
N SER A 7 -7.55 -0.60 -3.70
CA SER A 7 -7.78 -1.65 -2.71
C SER A 7 -7.41 -3.01 -3.29
N GLY A 8 -6.71 -3.84 -2.51
CA GLY A 8 -6.47 -5.24 -2.84
C GLY A 8 -7.77 -6.03 -2.91
N ALA A 9 -8.66 -5.84 -1.92
CA ALA A 9 -9.96 -6.52 -1.87
C ALA A 9 -10.84 -6.23 -3.10
N ASP A 10 -10.92 -4.96 -3.53
CA ASP A 10 -11.68 -4.57 -4.74
C ASP A 10 -11.15 -5.23 -6.02
N ASN A 11 -9.86 -5.62 -6.02
CA ASN A 11 -9.16 -6.25 -7.13
C ASN A 11 -8.96 -7.77 -6.93
N GLY A 12 -9.58 -8.37 -5.91
CA GLY A 12 -9.43 -9.79 -5.57
C GLY A 12 -8.00 -10.20 -5.20
N GLN A 13 -7.18 -9.27 -4.71
CA GLN A 13 -5.81 -9.50 -4.27
C GLN A 13 -5.78 -9.66 -2.75
N PHE A 14 -5.61 -10.91 -2.30
CA PHE A 14 -5.49 -11.30 -0.90
C PHE A 14 -4.21 -12.11 -0.69
N HIS A 15 -3.65 -12.01 0.51
CA HIS A 15 -2.46 -12.72 0.95
C HIS A 15 -2.83 -13.63 2.10
N SER A 16 -2.79 -14.94 1.86
CA SER A 16 -2.93 -15.93 2.94
C SER A 16 -1.65 -15.96 3.77
N MET A 17 -1.80 -15.99 5.08
CA MET A 17 -0.69 -15.99 6.04
C MET A 17 -0.90 -17.04 7.12
N ASP A 18 0.21 -17.59 7.62
CA ASP A 18 0.23 -18.32 8.88
C ASP A 18 0.32 -17.34 10.07
N GLU A 19 0.06 -17.84 11.28
CA GLU A 19 0.24 -17.06 12.51
C GLU A 19 1.73 -16.74 12.70
N GLY A 20 2.05 -15.47 12.93
CA GLY A 20 3.41 -15.00 13.17
C GLY A 20 3.56 -13.49 13.05
N ASP A 21 4.79 -13.00 13.11
CA ASP A 21 5.06 -11.56 13.04
C ASP A 21 4.94 -11.07 11.58
N MET A 22 4.00 -10.15 11.33
CA MET A 22 3.75 -9.63 9.99
C MET A 22 4.73 -8.51 9.63
N LEU A 23 5.36 -8.66 8.47
CA LEU A 23 6.20 -7.65 7.82
C LEU A 23 5.68 -7.34 6.41
N ILE A 24 5.78 -6.07 6.02
CA ILE A 24 5.60 -5.63 4.64
C ILE A 24 6.89 -4.96 4.17
N ASP A 25 7.32 -5.30 2.95
CA ASP A 25 8.42 -4.64 2.27
C ASP A 25 8.03 -4.42 0.80
N GLY A 26 8.33 -3.24 0.28
CA GLY A 26 8.00 -2.94 -1.10
C GLY A 26 8.64 -1.67 -1.63
N GLY A 27 8.31 -1.38 -2.88
CA GLY A 27 8.71 -0.19 -3.59
C GLY A 27 7.51 0.47 -4.27
N ILE A 28 7.51 1.80 -4.27
CA ILE A 28 6.55 2.63 -5.01
C ILE A 28 7.31 3.60 -5.92
N TRP A 29 6.78 3.85 -7.11
CA TRP A 29 7.34 4.79 -8.07
C TRP A 29 6.26 5.52 -8.85
N ALA A 30 6.57 6.74 -9.28
CA ALA A 30 5.73 7.48 -10.21
C ALA A 30 5.88 6.92 -11.63
N THR A 31 4.77 6.64 -12.31
CA THR A 31 4.76 6.14 -13.70
C THR A 31 4.47 7.25 -14.70
N SER A 32 3.64 8.22 -14.33
CA SER A 32 3.35 9.40 -15.13
C SER A 32 2.80 10.54 -14.26
N LYS A 33 2.62 11.71 -14.85
CA LYS A 33 1.95 12.86 -14.23
C LYS A 33 0.98 13.52 -15.19
N ASP A 34 -0.15 13.98 -14.67
CA ASP A 34 -1.17 14.68 -15.42
C ASP A 34 -0.79 16.16 -15.61
N GLY A 35 -1.49 16.83 -16.53
CA GLY A 35 -1.32 18.27 -16.74
C GLY A 35 -1.74 19.06 -15.49
N GLY A 36 -0.81 19.84 -14.92
CA GLY A 36 -1.06 20.60 -13.69
C GLY A 36 -0.80 19.85 -12.39
N ALA A 37 -0.17 18.66 -12.46
CA ALA A 37 0.31 17.95 -11.27
C ALA A 37 1.18 18.85 -10.38
N VAL A 38 1.08 18.66 -9.07
CA VAL A 38 1.86 19.42 -8.08
C VAL A 38 3.35 19.10 -8.20
N GLY A 39 4.22 19.94 -7.64
CA GLY A 39 5.68 19.83 -7.81
C GLY A 39 6.30 18.52 -7.29
N SER A 40 5.64 17.81 -6.38
CA SER A 40 6.13 16.52 -5.85
C SER A 40 4.95 15.62 -5.46
N PRO A 41 5.09 14.28 -5.60
CA PRO A 41 4.06 13.34 -5.18
C PRO A 41 3.71 13.51 -3.70
N TYR A 42 2.44 13.33 -3.36
CA TYR A 42 2.00 13.25 -1.98
C TYR A 42 2.31 11.90 -1.37
N LYS A 43 2.36 11.92 -0.04
CA LYS A 43 2.49 10.72 0.79
C LYS A 43 1.37 9.73 0.47
N VAL A 44 1.77 8.49 0.24
CA VAL A 44 0.88 7.33 0.07
C VAL A 44 0.87 6.57 1.38
N TYR A 45 -0.33 6.23 1.83
CA TYR A 45 -0.59 5.38 2.98
C TYR A 45 -0.95 3.99 2.49
N PHE A 46 -0.44 2.97 3.17
CA PHE A 46 -0.74 1.56 2.94
C PHE A 46 -1.36 1.02 4.22
N ASP A 47 -2.68 1.00 4.25
CA ASP A 47 -3.43 0.37 5.32
C ASP A 47 -3.48 -1.14 5.07
N ILE A 48 -3.38 -1.92 6.14
CA ILE A 48 -3.48 -3.37 6.09
C ILE A 48 -4.75 -3.79 6.83
N TYR A 49 -5.48 -4.70 6.21
CA TYR A 49 -6.72 -5.26 6.74
C TYR A 49 -6.65 -6.79 6.73
N GLU A 50 -7.20 -7.40 7.76
CA GLU A 50 -7.54 -8.82 7.79
C GLU A 50 -8.98 -9.00 7.28
N SER A 51 -9.15 -9.84 6.26
CA SER A 51 -10.44 -10.27 5.75
C SER A 51 -11.04 -11.26 6.73
N VAL A 52 -12.15 -10.87 7.37
CA VAL A 52 -12.85 -11.71 8.34
C VAL A 52 -14.34 -11.72 8.06
N TRP A 53 -15.07 -12.70 8.60
CA TRP A 53 -16.51 -12.70 8.46
C TRP A 53 -17.14 -11.50 9.16
N GLY A 54 -17.82 -10.64 8.38
CA GLY A 54 -18.42 -9.41 8.87
C GLY A 54 -17.61 -8.19 8.45
N SER A 55 -17.10 -7.44 9.43
CA SER A 55 -16.29 -6.24 9.17
C SER A 55 -14.81 -6.57 9.24
N ASP A 56 -14.09 -6.29 8.16
CA ASP A 56 -12.65 -6.47 8.07
C ASP A 56 -11.93 -5.74 9.20
N ARG A 57 -10.94 -6.40 9.79
CA ARG A 57 -10.18 -5.86 10.93
C ARG A 57 -9.02 -5.04 10.41
N TYR A 58 -8.96 -3.78 10.82
CA TYR A 58 -7.78 -2.94 10.58
C TYR A 58 -6.58 -3.45 11.39
N VAL A 59 -5.46 -3.69 10.71
CA VAL A 59 -4.21 -4.18 11.30
C VAL A 59 -3.28 -3.00 11.62
N GLY A 60 -3.11 -2.09 10.67
CA GLY A 60 -2.23 -0.94 10.83
C GLY A 60 -1.95 -0.22 9.52
N VAL A 61 -1.02 0.75 9.57
CA VAL A 61 -0.63 1.56 8.41
C VAL A 61 0.88 1.77 8.36
N THR A 62 1.45 1.74 7.16
CA THR A 62 2.75 2.35 6.85
C THR A 62 2.56 3.42 5.77
N SER A 63 3.54 4.30 5.59
CA SER A 63 3.44 5.36 4.58
C SER A 63 4.79 5.75 4.02
N VAL A 64 4.79 6.22 2.78
CA VAL A 64 5.99 6.68 2.08
C VAL A 64 5.63 7.81 1.12
N THR A 65 6.58 8.71 0.86
CA THR A 65 6.42 9.73 -0.19
C THR A 65 7.25 9.30 -1.39
N PRO A 66 6.64 8.99 -2.56
CA PRO A 66 7.38 8.63 -3.75
C PRO A 66 8.29 9.75 -4.24
N ASP A 67 9.38 9.39 -4.93
CA ASP A 67 10.23 10.35 -5.61
C ASP A 67 9.50 11.04 -6.77
N SER A 68 9.82 12.31 -7.00
CA SER A 68 9.32 13.10 -8.13
C SER A 68 9.91 12.68 -9.49
N GLU A 69 10.99 11.91 -9.49
CA GLU A 69 11.59 11.31 -10.68
C GLU A 69 10.77 10.10 -11.13
N LEU A 70 10.28 10.14 -12.38
CA LEU A 70 9.50 9.03 -12.94
C LEU A 70 10.33 7.75 -13.01
N GLY A 71 9.74 6.64 -12.60
CA GLY A 71 10.36 5.32 -12.56
C GLY A 71 11.32 5.10 -11.39
N LYS A 72 11.64 6.13 -10.60
CA LYS A 72 12.51 5.98 -9.44
C LYS A 72 11.76 5.35 -8.28
N ILE A 73 12.28 4.21 -7.83
CA ILE A 73 11.69 3.42 -6.75
C ILE A 73 12.05 4.06 -5.41
N THR A 74 11.03 4.31 -4.60
CA THR A 74 11.16 4.61 -3.18
C THR A 74 10.69 3.40 -2.39
N ASN A 75 11.58 2.86 -1.55
CA ASN A 75 11.27 1.69 -0.76
C ASN A 75 10.46 2.08 0.48
N PHE A 76 9.59 1.18 0.90
CA PHE A 76 8.85 1.28 2.15
C PHE A 76 8.85 -0.07 2.85
N SER A 77 8.75 -0.03 4.17
CA SER A 77 8.55 -1.21 4.99
C SER A 77 7.63 -0.91 6.17
N GLY A 78 7.16 -1.96 6.82
CA GLY A 78 6.32 -1.87 8.01
C GLY A 78 6.31 -3.20 8.76
N SER A 79 6.19 -3.12 10.09
CA SER A 79 5.98 -4.28 10.95
C SER A 79 4.68 -4.06 11.72
N PHE A 80 3.87 -5.12 11.78
CA PHE A 80 2.55 -5.09 12.41
C PHE A 80 2.45 -6.08 13.57
N GLY A 81 3.59 -6.61 14.02
CA GLY A 81 3.68 -7.59 15.10
C GLY A 81 2.90 -8.87 14.81
N LEU A 82 2.61 -9.61 15.88
CA LEU A 82 1.93 -10.90 15.82
C LEU A 82 0.52 -10.76 15.23
N GLN A 83 0.29 -11.48 14.13
CA GLN A 83 -1.00 -11.59 13.46
C GLN A 83 -1.44 -13.05 13.42
N ALA A 84 -2.76 -13.28 13.43
CA ALA A 84 -3.33 -14.62 13.32
C ALA A 84 -3.21 -15.15 11.89
N ALA A 85 -3.28 -16.48 11.74
CA ALA A 85 -3.43 -17.08 10.41
C ALA A 85 -4.74 -16.61 9.76
N GLY A 86 -4.70 -16.23 8.49
CA GLY A 86 -5.84 -15.62 7.80
C GLY A 86 -5.53 -15.04 6.44
N GLU A 87 -6.49 -14.33 5.85
CA GLU A 87 -6.33 -13.61 4.60
C GLU A 87 -6.22 -12.11 4.85
N TYR A 88 -5.21 -11.47 4.26
CA TYR A 88 -4.92 -10.05 4.45
C TYR A 88 -4.87 -9.33 3.11
N TYR A 89 -5.21 -8.05 3.10
CA TYR A 89 -5.11 -7.21 1.91
C TYR A 89 -4.65 -5.79 2.26
N ILE A 90 -4.14 -5.10 1.25
CA ILE A 90 -3.62 -3.74 1.38
C ILE A 90 -4.57 -2.75 0.71
N VAL A 91 -4.74 -1.59 1.33
CA VAL A 91 -5.38 -0.41 0.75
C VAL A 91 -4.34 0.70 0.63
N ALA A 92 -3.99 1.06 -0.60
CA ALA A 92 -3.07 2.14 -0.89
C ALA A 92 -3.85 3.42 -1.23
N TYR A 93 -3.59 4.53 -0.54
CA TYR A 93 -4.29 5.78 -0.80
C TYR A 93 -3.48 7.05 -0.55
N LYS A 94 -3.94 8.14 -1.18
CA LYS A 94 -3.54 9.53 -0.89
C LYS A 94 -4.73 10.27 -0.31
N VAL A 95 -4.47 11.21 0.59
CA VAL A 95 -5.53 12.06 1.17
C VAL A 95 -6.18 12.93 0.08
N ASN A 96 -5.34 13.54 -0.76
CA ASN A 96 -5.75 14.36 -1.89
C ASN A 96 -5.11 13.85 -3.16
N ASP A 97 -5.77 14.06 -4.30
CA ASP A 97 -5.15 13.86 -5.60
C ASP A 97 -4.09 14.94 -5.85
N ASP A 98 -2.98 14.54 -6.43
CA ASP A 98 -1.78 15.34 -6.71
C ASP A 98 -1.43 15.33 -8.22
N GLY A 99 -2.20 14.61 -9.04
CA GLY A 99 -1.94 14.43 -10.47
C GLY A 99 -0.76 13.52 -10.77
N TRP A 100 -0.21 12.79 -9.80
CA TRP A 100 0.85 11.81 -9.99
C TRP A 100 0.27 10.39 -10.02
N ASN A 101 0.47 9.70 -11.14
CA ASN A 101 0.08 8.31 -11.30
C ASN A 101 1.21 7.40 -10.79
N LEU A 102 0.87 6.45 -9.93
CA LEU A 102 1.85 5.63 -9.20
C LEU A 102 1.65 4.15 -9.45
N ALA A 103 2.73 3.38 -9.40
CA ALA A 103 2.72 1.93 -9.29
C ALA A 103 3.51 1.50 -8.05
N ALA A 104 3.10 0.40 -7.44
CA ALA A 104 3.78 -0.19 -6.30
C ALA A 104 3.83 -1.71 -6.44
N SER A 105 4.85 -2.31 -5.83
CA SER A 105 5.00 -3.75 -5.70
C SER A 105 5.67 -4.06 -4.36
N GLY A 106 5.35 -5.20 -3.76
CA GLY A 106 5.89 -5.59 -2.48
C GLY A 106 5.44 -6.98 -2.06
N THR A 107 5.88 -7.37 -0.88
CA THR A 107 5.61 -8.67 -0.28
C THR A 107 5.09 -8.46 1.14
N ILE A 108 4.13 -9.30 1.54
CA ILE A 108 3.77 -9.51 2.94
C ILE A 108 4.41 -10.83 3.35
N SER A 109 5.16 -10.84 4.45
CA SER A 109 5.80 -12.04 5.00
C SER A 109 5.45 -12.24 6.46
N THR A 110 5.56 -13.50 6.88
CA THR A 110 5.40 -13.94 8.28
C THR A 110 6.75 -14.47 8.75
N GLU A 111 7.22 -13.98 9.90
CA GLU A 111 8.39 -14.54 10.63
C GLU A 111 7.95 -15.37 11.86
#